data_AF-L1LAT4-F1
#
_entry.id   AF-L1LAT4-F1
#
_cell.length_a   1.000
_cell.length_b   1.000
_cell.length_c   1.000
_cell.angle_alpha   90.00
_cell.angle_beta   90.00
_cell.angle_gamma   90.00
#
_symmetry.space_group_name_H-M   'P 1'
#
loop_
_entity.id
_entity.type
_entity.pdbx_description
1 polymer ?
#
loop_
_entity_poly.entity_id
_entity_poly.type
_entity_poly.pdbx_seq_one_letter_code
_entity_poly.pdbx_strand_id
1 'polypeptide(L)'
;MRIGNRSQYAIGDVFDGQELIIPGDPRNTSRYVLVVPRKDGAKYIRILDRYKGYTGKLKANVLEFLRYPTDLHYTKIQRIPLELDVFYQTPTDVVNAELLVNWQKHNEDVANGRATMDTPENLETIPTKFTIQERMQDEVVLGVVKYNGYIVESRTDGLLNREVTWEGGVEQPRIIILSRYADNHEIRGEHQFVEELDMFESHMNKKRFNSIQ
;
A
#
# COMPACT_ATOMS: atom_id res chain seq x y z
N MET A 1 -18.53 8.76 30.04
CA MET A 1 -18.96 8.60 28.63
C MET A 1 -18.61 9.88 27.89
N ARG A 2 -17.56 9.92 27.05
CA ARG A 2 -17.22 11.14 26.30
C ARG A 2 -18.24 11.30 25.17
N ILE A 3 -19.04 12.35 25.22
CA ILE A 3 -19.90 12.77 24.11
C ILE A 3 -18.95 13.29 23.02
N GLY A 4 -18.56 12.42 22.10
CA GLY A 4 -17.78 12.83 20.94
C GLY A 4 -18.62 13.79 20.11
N ASN A 5 -18.09 14.98 19.83
CA ASN A 5 -18.71 15.95 18.92
C ASN A 5 -18.99 15.26 17.58
N ARG A 6 -20.26 14.93 17.35
CA ARG A 6 -20.72 14.49 16.03
C ARG A 6 -20.74 15.73 15.17
N SER A 7 -19.88 15.75 14.15
CA SER A 7 -20.01 16.74 13.09
C SER A 7 -21.42 16.62 12.50
N GLN A 8 -22.22 17.68 12.56
CA GLN A 8 -23.58 17.71 12.02
C GLN A 8 -23.57 17.94 10.50
N TYR A 9 -22.40 18.27 9.94
CA TYR A 9 -22.22 18.64 8.56
C TYR A 9 -21.14 17.76 7.92
N ALA A 10 -21.39 17.37 6.67
CA ALA A 10 -20.45 16.71 5.78
C ALA A 10 -20.30 17.54 4.50
N ILE A 11 -19.17 17.41 3.83
CA ILE A 11 -18.94 18.04 2.52
C ILE A 11 -19.93 17.44 1.51
N GLY A 12 -20.64 18.31 0.79
CA GLY A 12 -21.53 17.94 -0.32
C GLY A 12 -20.76 17.68 -1.60
N ASP A 13 -21.23 18.28 -2.70
CA ASP A 13 -20.55 18.24 -4.00
C ASP A 13 -19.12 18.78 -3.91
N VAL A 14 -18.20 18.15 -4.63
CA VAL A 14 -16.80 18.56 -4.69
C VAL A 14 -16.49 19.07 -6.10
N PHE A 15 -16.05 20.33 -6.18
CA PHE A 15 -15.72 21.02 -7.42
C PHE A 15 -14.26 21.48 -7.45
N ASP A 16 -13.68 21.57 -8.64
CA ASP A 16 -12.46 22.36 -8.93
C ASP A 16 -12.82 23.44 -9.97
N GLY A 17 -13.10 24.65 -9.47
CA GLY A 17 -13.68 25.72 -10.30
C GLY A 17 -15.14 25.40 -10.67
N GLN A 18 -15.41 25.28 -11.98
CA GLN A 18 -16.73 24.93 -12.50
C GLN A 18 -16.91 23.42 -12.74
N GLU A 19 -15.84 22.64 -12.59
CA GLU A 19 -15.86 21.21 -12.86
C GLU A 19 -16.33 20.45 -11.62
N LEU A 20 -17.44 19.71 -11.73
CA LEU A 20 -17.89 18.77 -10.70
C LEU A 20 -17.01 17.51 -10.76
N ILE A 21 -16.25 17.25 -9.70
CA ILE A 21 -15.41 16.05 -9.57
C ILE A 21 -16.26 14.87 -9.09
N ILE A 22 -17.03 15.08 -8.01
CA ILE A 22 -17.92 14.07 -7.47
C ILE A 22 -19.13 14.71 -6.78
N PRO A 23 -20.36 14.21 -7.01
CA PRO A 23 -21.54 14.67 -6.29
C PRO A 23 -21.50 14.28 -4.80
N GLY A 24 -22.20 15.05 -3.99
CA GLY A 24 -22.54 14.74 -2.60
C GLY A 24 -23.37 13.47 -2.50
N ASP A 25 -23.06 12.59 -1.55
CA ASP A 25 -23.96 11.52 -1.15
C ASP A 25 -24.64 11.90 0.17
N PRO A 26 -25.97 12.06 0.21
CA PRO A 26 -26.69 12.44 1.43
C PRO A 26 -26.59 11.39 2.56
N ARG A 27 -26.11 10.18 2.26
CA ARG A 27 -25.87 9.12 3.25
C ARG A 27 -24.50 9.23 3.94
N ASN A 28 -23.63 10.12 3.46
CA ASN A 28 -22.32 10.32 4.05
C ASN A 28 -22.45 10.95 5.44
N THR A 29 -21.82 10.34 6.43
CA THR A 29 -21.68 10.89 7.77
C THR A 29 -20.50 11.85 7.87
N SER A 30 -19.49 11.67 7.02
CA SER A 30 -18.37 12.60 6.85
C SER A 30 -17.73 12.36 5.48
N ARG A 31 -17.18 13.42 4.90
CA ARG A 31 -16.39 13.41 3.66
C ARG A 31 -15.15 14.24 3.89
N TYR A 32 -14.01 13.72 3.44
CA TYR A 32 -12.75 14.41 3.49
C TYR A 32 -12.14 14.48 2.09
N VAL A 33 -11.53 15.60 1.76
CA VAL A 33 -10.90 15.85 0.47
C VAL A 33 -9.45 16.22 0.72
N LEU A 34 -8.54 15.49 0.08
CA LEU A 34 -7.11 15.79 0.00
C LEU A 34 -6.79 16.18 -1.43
N VAL A 35 -6.08 17.29 -1.59
CA VAL A 35 -5.59 17.76 -2.88
C VAL A 35 -4.07 17.84 -2.80
N VAL A 36 -3.38 17.13 -3.69
CA VAL A 36 -1.92 17.07 -3.75
C VAL A 36 -1.47 17.56 -5.13
N PRO A 37 -0.94 18.78 -5.25
CA PRO A 37 -0.29 19.22 -6.47
C PRO A 37 1.03 18.45 -6.65
N ARG A 38 1.33 18.04 -7.88
CA ARG A 38 2.55 17.32 -8.23
C ARG A 38 3.55 18.20 -8.98
N LYS A 39 4.80 17.73 -9.04
CA LYS A 39 5.91 18.45 -9.66
C LYS A 39 5.75 18.65 -11.17
N ASP A 40 5.05 17.72 -11.84
CA ASP A 40 4.69 17.76 -13.26
C ASP A 40 3.47 18.67 -13.54
N GLY A 41 2.92 19.33 -12.52
CA GLY A 41 1.72 20.15 -12.60
C GLY A 41 0.41 19.37 -12.54
N ALA A 42 0.45 18.03 -12.47
CA ALA A 42 -0.75 17.24 -12.28
C ALA A 42 -1.37 17.52 -10.89
N LYS A 43 -2.69 17.42 -10.82
CA LYS A 43 -3.44 17.51 -9.57
C LYS A 43 -3.99 16.14 -9.22
N TYR A 44 -3.54 15.61 -8.09
CA TYR A 44 -4.10 14.40 -7.48
C TYR A 44 -5.12 14.79 -6.43
N ILE A 45 -6.29 14.15 -6.45
CA ILE A 45 -7.36 14.34 -5.47
C ILE A 45 -7.75 12.99 -4.88
N ARG A 46 -7.78 12.92 -3.55
CA ARG A 46 -8.26 11.76 -2.80
C ARG A 46 -9.44 12.16 -1.94
N ILE A 47 -10.55 11.43 -2.12
CA ILE A 47 -11.81 11.68 -1.42
C ILE A 47 -12.11 10.47 -0.56
N LEU A 48 -12.26 10.69 0.75
CA LEU A 48 -12.65 9.66 1.72
C LEU A 48 -14.08 9.93 2.18
N ASP A 49 -14.99 9.10 1.71
CA ASP A 49 -16.37 9.07 2.14
C ASP A 49 -16.56 8.08 3.28
N ARG A 50 -17.26 8.49 4.33
CA ARG A 50 -17.66 7.60 5.43
C ARG A 50 -19.17 7.59 5.56
N TYR A 51 -19.71 6.40 5.77
CA TYR A 51 -21.14 6.18 5.87
C TYR A 51 -21.44 5.22 7.04
N LYS A 52 -22.63 5.37 7.61
CA LYS A 52 -23.13 4.46 8.64
C LYS A 52 -23.86 3.31 7.96
N GLY A 53 -23.34 2.09 8.07
CA GLY A 53 -24.02 0.91 7.55
C GLY A 53 -25.26 0.56 8.37
N TYR A 54 -26.10 -0.34 7.84
CA TYR A 54 -27.31 -0.83 8.53
C TYR A 54 -27.04 -1.39 9.93
N THR A 55 -25.89 -2.02 10.13
CA THR A 55 -25.45 -2.55 11.43
C THR A 55 -24.90 -1.48 12.39
N GLY A 56 -24.96 -0.21 12.01
CA GLY A 56 -24.33 0.89 12.73
C GLY A 56 -22.81 0.97 12.57
N LYS A 57 -22.17 -0.05 11.97
CA LYS A 57 -20.74 -0.04 11.69
C LYS A 57 -20.42 1.03 10.65
N LEU A 58 -19.42 1.87 10.94
CA LEU A 58 -18.88 2.82 9.98
C LEU A 58 -18.14 2.07 8.88
N LYS A 59 -18.51 2.36 7.65
CA LYS A 59 -17.82 1.95 6.43
C LYS A 59 -17.19 3.18 5.79
N ALA A 60 -16.13 2.96 5.03
CA ALA A 60 -15.40 3.99 4.33
C ALA A 60 -15.27 3.61 2.85
N ASN A 61 -15.08 4.61 1.99
CA ASN A 61 -14.77 4.45 0.59
C ASN A 61 -13.79 5.55 0.17
N VAL A 62 -12.66 5.15 -0.38
CA VAL A 62 -11.63 6.02 -0.90
C VAL A 62 -11.77 6.05 -2.42
N LEU A 63 -11.86 7.26 -2.96
CA LEU A 63 -11.88 7.52 -4.38
C LEU A 63 -10.70 8.42 -4.72
N GLU A 64 -9.98 8.09 -5.78
CA GLU A 64 -8.81 8.83 -6.23
C GLU A 64 -9.04 9.32 -7.65
N PHE A 65 -8.62 10.55 -7.91
CA PHE A 65 -8.76 11.24 -9.18
C PHE A 65 -7.45 11.92 -9.53
N LEU A 66 -7.13 11.98 -10.81
CA LEU A 66 -5.95 12.64 -11.35
C LEU A 66 -6.35 13.53 -12.51
N ARG A 67 -5.73 14.70 -12.62
CA ARG A 67 -5.86 15.59 -13.78
C ARG A 67 -4.49 16.11 -14.16
N TYR A 68 -4.00 15.78 -15.35
CA TYR A 68 -2.79 16.39 -15.90
C TYR A 68 -3.08 17.80 -16.43
N PRO A 69 -2.07 18.66 -16.62
CA PRO A 69 -2.27 20.01 -17.17
C PRO A 69 -2.95 20.04 -18.55
N THR A 70 -2.80 18.97 -19.32
CA THR A 70 -3.40 18.81 -20.65
C THR A 70 -4.81 18.24 -20.63
N ASP A 71 -5.26 17.73 -19.48
CA ASP A 71 -6.56 17.07 -19.36
C ASP A 71 -7.66 18.10 -19.09
N LEU A 72 -8.75 17.99 -19.83
CA LEU A 72 -9.94 18.83 -19.59
C LEU A 72 -10.70 18.43 -18.33
N HIS A 73 -10.58 17.17 -17.91
CA HIS A 73 -11.35 16.60 -16.81
C HIS A 73 -10.51 15.73 -15.88
N TYR A 74 -10.94 15.63 -14.63
CA TYR A 74 -10.41 14.62 -13.71
C TYR A 74 -10.77 13.21 -14.17
N THR A 75 -9.77 12.33 -14.20
CA THR A 75 -9.95 10.90 -14.43
C THR A 75 -9.87 10.15 -13.11
N LYS A 76 -10.84 9.26 -12.86
CA LYS A 76 -10.78 8.37 -11.69
C LYS A 76 -9.66 7.35 -11.89
N ILE A 77 -8.77 7.24 -10.90
CA ILE A 77 -7.64 6.32 -10.94
C ILE A 77 -8.15 4.87 -10.89
N GLN A 78 -7.64 4.05 -11.80
CA GLN A 78 -7.87 2.60 -11.85
C GLN A 78 -6.53 1.93 -12.12
N ARG A 79 -6.07 1.11 -11.17
CA ARG A 79 -4.75 0.47 -11.24
C ARG A 79 -4.87 -0.94 -11.80
N ILE A 80 -3.90 -1.32 -12.63
CA ILE A 80 -3.75 -2.68 -13.14
C ILE A 80 -2.98 -3.52 -12.09
N PRO A 81 -3.54 -4.64 -11.61
CA PRO A 81 -2.83 -5.51 -10.69
C PRO A 81 -1.72 -6.27 -11.42
N LEU A 82 -0.51 -6.19 -10.90
CA LEU A 82 0.65 -6.92 -11.40
C LEU A 82 0.90 -8.18 -10.59
N GLU A 83 1.48 -9.19 -11.24
CA GLU A 83 2.02 -10.35 -10.57
C GLU A 83 3.47 -10.10 -10.17
N LEU A 84 3.82 -10.45 -8.94
CA LEU A 84 5.16 -10.34 -8.36
C LEU A 84 5.55 -11.72 -7.83
N ASP A 85 6.61 -12.33 -8.36
CA ASP A 85 7.28 -13.46 -7.70
C ASP A 85 8.54 -12.94 -7.00
N VAL A 86 8.50 -12.86 -5.67
CA VAL A 86 9.57 -12.22 -4.89
C VAL A 86 10.91 -12.94 -5.00
N PHE A 87 10.90 -14.23 -5.38
CA PHE A 87 12.11 -15.03 -5.51
C PHE A 87 12.90 -14.70 -6.79
N TYR A 88 12.19 -14.41 -7.88
CA TYR A 88 12.79 -14.13 -9.20
C TYR A 88 12.78 -12.65 -9.58
N GLN A 89 12.09 -11.79 -8.82
CA GLN A 89 11.90 -10.40 -9.21
C GLN A 89 13.21 -9.60 -9.12
N THR A 90 13.63 -9.06 -10.26
CA THR A 90 14.66 -8.00 -10.35
C THR A 90 14.02 -6.62 -10.41
N PRO A 91 14.73 -5.54 -10.02
CA PRO A 91 14.26 -4.18 -10.29
C PRO A 91 13.91 -4.00 -11.77
N THR A 92 12.78 -3.36 -12.04
CA THR A 92 12.36 -2.95 -13.39
C THR A 92 11.99 -1.49 -13.40
N ASP A 93 11.57 -1.00 -14.56
CA ASP A 93 11.04 0.33 -14.73
C ASP A 93 9.67 0.50 -14.02
N VAL A 94 9.03 -0.60 -13.61
CA VAL A 94 7.74 -0.65 -12.93
C VAL A 94 7.85 -1.04 -11.45
N VAL A 95 8.66 -2.05 -11.13
CA VAL A 95 8.84 -2.56 -9.76
C VAL A 95 10.19 -2.11 -9.23
N ASN A 96 10.17 -1.43 -8.09
CA ASN A 96 11.36 -1.13 -7.30
C ASN A 96 11.65 -2.28 -6.35
N ALA A 97 12.92 -2.68 -6.23
CA ALA A 97 13.38 -3.63 -5.21
C ALA A 97 14.55 -3.00 -4.44
N GLU A 98 14.33 -2.76 -3.16
CA GLU A 98 15.26 -2.04 -2.27
C GLU A 98 15.77 -3.00 -1.18
N LEU A 99 17.09 -3.13 -1.05
CA LEU A 99 17.70 -3.88 0.04
C LEU A 99 17.61 -3.06 1.34
N LEU A 100 16.94 -3.61 2.35
CA LEU A 100 16.80 -3.00 3.68
C LEU A 100 17.98 -3.37 4.58
N VAL A 101 19.15 -2.82 4.28
CA VAL A 101 20.35 -3.03 5.09
C VAL A 101 20.28 -2.20 6.37
N ASN A 102 20.34 -2.84 7.53
CA ASN A 102 20.53 -2.15 8.80
C ASN A 102 22.01 -1.80 8.99
N TRP A 103 22.44 -0.69 8.40
CA TRP A 103 23.84 -0.22 8.47
C TRP A 103 24.31 0.02 9.91
N GLN A 104 23.43 0.43 10.81
CA GLN A 104 23.80 0.60 12.21
C GLN A 104 24.21 -0.72 12.85
N LYS A 105 23.38 -1.76 12.72
CA LYS A 105 23.69 -3.11 13.21
C LYS A 105 24.95 -3.66 12.54
N HIS A 106 25.08 -3.48 11.22
CA HIS A 106 26.28 -3.92 10.50
C HIS A 106 27.54 -3.25 11.04
N ASN A 107 27.52 -1.92 11.25
CA ASN A 107 28.65 -1.19 11.81
C ASN A 107 29.00 -1.65 13.24
N GLU A 108 27.99 -1.97 14.06
CA GLU A 108 28.19 -2.57 15.38
C GLU A 108 28.85 -3.95 15.28
N ASP A 109 28.40 -4.80 14.34
CA ASP A 109 29.00 -6.12 14.12
C ASP A 109 30.45 -6.01 13.60
N VAL A 110 30.75 -5.06 12.72
CA VAL A 110 32.13 -4.76 12.27
C VAL A 110 33.00 -4.29 13.43
N ALA A 111 32.51 -3.36 14.26
CA ALA A 111 33.25 -2.88 15.43
C ALA A 111 33.54 -3.99 16.45
N ASN A 112 32.68 -5.00 16.53
CA ASN A 112 32.83 -6.18 17.38
C ASN A 112 33.59 -7.34 16.72
N GLY A 113 34.11 -7.17 15.49
CA GLY A 113 34.82 -8.21 14.75
C GLY A 113 33.95 -9.40 14.31
N ARG A 114 32.63 -9.21 14.23
CA ARG A 114 31.64 -10.20 13.79
C ARG A 114 31.31 -10.12 12.30
N ALA A 115 31.71 -9.05 11.62
CA ALA A 115 31.52 -8.84 10.18
C ALA A 115 32.73 -8.13 9.56
N THR A 116 32.88 -8.24 8.24
CA THR A 116 33.94 -7.54 7.48
C THR A 116 33.51 -6.11 7.13
N MET A 117 34.49 -5.20 6.91
CA MET A 117 34.23 -3.77 6.65
C MET A 117 33.44 -3.48 5.37
N ASP A 118 33.51 -4.37 4.37
CA ASP A 118 33.15 -4.02 2.99
C ASP A 118 31.83 -4.65 2.51
N THR A 119 31.37 -5.75 3.13
CA THR A 119 30.17 -6.46 2.66
C THR A 119 29.38 -7.03 3.85
N PRO A 120 28.07 -6.73 3.96
CA PRO A 120 27.21 -7.44 4.90
C PRO A 120 27.28 -8.94 4.64
N GLU A 121 27.46 -9.73 5.71
CA GLU A 121 27.39 -11.18 5.59
C GLU A 121 25.99 -11.60 5.08
N ASN A 122 25.95 -12.57 4.16
CA ASN A 122 24.75 -13.19 3.61
C ASN A 122 23.82 -12.24 2.85
N LEU A 123 24.28 -11.74 1.69
CA LEU A 123 23.46 -11.00 0.71
C LEU A 123 22.12 -11.69 0.40
N GLU A 124 22.10 -13.03 0.44
CA GLU A 124 20.91 -13.86 0.21
C GLU A 124 19.83 -13.73 1.31
N THR A 125 20.19 -13.25 2.49
CA THR A 125 19.26 -13.10 3.62
C THR A 125 18.87 -11.65 3.92
N ILE A 126 19.45 -10.69 3.19
CA ILE A 126 19.15 -9.27 3.39
C ILE A 126 17.68 -9.04 3.02
N PRO A 127 16.88 -8.45 3.92
CA PRO A 127 15.49 -8.17 3.61
C PRO A 127 15.37 -7.28 2.37
N THR A 128 14.54 -7.68 1.42
CA THR A 128 14.29 -6.92 0.18
C THR A 128 12.86 -6.41 0.19
N LYS A 129 12.69 -5.11 -0.02
CA LYS A 129 11.39 -4.44 -0.11
C LYS A 129 11.02 -4.18 -1.56
N PHE A 130 9.90 -4.74 -1.99
CA PHE A 130 9.30 -4.52 -3.30
C PHE A 130 8.17 -3.50 -3.21
N THR A 131 8.21 -2.52 -4.11
CA THR A 131 7.21 -1.46 -4.25
C THR A 131 7.00 -1.12 -5.72
N ILE A 132 5.90 -0.44 -6.05
CA ILE A 132 5.75 0.18 -7.37
C ILE A 132 6.56 1.46 -7.41
N GLN A 133 7.31 1.65 -8.51
CA GLN A 133 8.05 2.88 -8.79
C GLN A 133 7.13 4.10 -8.69
N GLU A 134 7.59 5.20 -8.08
CA GLU A 134 6.76 6.39 -7.79
C GLU A 134 5.95 6.87 -9.00
N ARG A 135 6.59 6.95 -10.17
CA ARG A 135 5.97 7.37 -11.44
C ARG A 135 4.85 6.44 -11.95
N MET A 136 4.79 5.20 -11.47
CA MET A 136 3.83 4.18 -11.90
C MET A 136 2.70 3.94 -10.88
N GLN A 137 2.71 4.63 -9.73
CA GLN A 137 1.80 4.36 -8.61
C GLN A 137 0.32 4.63 -8.90
N ASP A 138 -0.01 5.37 -9.95
CA ASP A 138 -1.40 5.57 -10.37
C ASP A 138 -1.86 4.59 -11.45
N GLU A 139 -0.92 3.91 -12.11
CA GLU A 139 -1.22 3.01 -13.24
C GLU A 139 -1.30 1.56 -12.81
N VAL A 140 -0.45 1.16 -11.85
CA VAL A 140 -0.30 -0.24 -11.45
C VAL A 140 -0.23 -0.39 -9.94
N VAL A 141 -0.50 -1.61 -9.46
CA VAL A 141 -0.34 -2.01 -8.07
C VAL A 141 0.21 -3.43 -7.99
N LEU A 142 0.99 -3.76 -6.96
CA LEU A 142 1.37 -5.15 -6.70
C LEU A 142 0.12 -5.95 -6.34
N GLY A 143 -0.36 -6.75 -7.29
CA GLY A 143 -1.54 -7.57 -7.19
C GLY A 143 -1.20 -8.93 -6.59
N VAL A 144 -1.01 -9.95 -7.43
CA VAL A 144 -0.70 -11.29 -6.94
C VAL A 144 0.75 -11.35 -6.46
N VAL A 145 0.98 -11.83 -5.25
CA VAL A 145 2.31 -12.05 -4.68
C VAL A 145 2.57 -13.55 -4.64
N LYS A 146 3.69 -13.95 -5.22
CA LYS A 146 4.17 -15.33 -5.29
C LYS A 146 5.57 -15.45 -4.68
N TYR A 147 5.90 -16.68 -4.31
CA TYR A 147 7.25 -17.10 -3.96
C TYR A 147 7.51 -18.43 -4.64
N ASN A 148 8.42 -18.46 -5.62
CA ASN A 148 8.76 -19.67 -6.35
C ASN A 148 7.51 -20.41 -6.88
N GLY A 149 6.56 -19.66 -7.46
CA GLY A 149 5.28 -20.18 -7.95
C GLY A 149 4.15 -20.34 -6.92
N TYR A 150 4.44 -20.38 -5.61
CA TYR A 150 3.40 -20.46 -4.57
C TYR A 150 2.68 -19.12 -4.43
N ILE A 151 1.35 -19.10 -4.47
CA ILE A 151 0.57 -17.88 -4.25
C ILE A 151 0.51 -17.58 -2.75
N VAL A 152 1.08 -16.46 -2.35
CA VAL A 152 1.12 -15.98 -0.96
C VAL A 152 -0.06 -15.07 -0.65
N GLU A 153 -0.43 -14.21 -1.61
CA GLU A 153 -1.58 -13.29 -1.53
C GLU A 153 -2.10 -12.99 -2.94
N SER A 154 -3.42 -12.95 -3.11
CA SER A 154 -4.07 -12.74 -4.42
C SER A 154 -5.24 -11.76 -4.38
N ARG A 155 -5.61 -11.24 -3.21
CA ARG A 155 -6.72 -10.30 -3.07
C ARG A 155 -6.36 -8.93 -3.64
N THR A 156 -7.10 -8.52 -4.68
CA THR A 156 -6.92 -7.24 -5.39
C THR A 156 -8.14 -6.31 -5.32
N ASP A 157 -9.28 -6.78 -4.84
CA ASP A 157 -10.51 -5.98 -4.79
C ASP A 157 -10.35 -4.72 -3.94
N GLY A 158 -10.43 -3.57 -4.61
CA GLY A 158 -10.24 -2.25 -4.00
C GLY A 158 -8.81 -2.01 -3.49
N LEU A 159 -7.81 -2.74 -3.97
CA LEU A 159 -6.42 -2.53 -3.59
C LEU A 159 -5.91 -1.19 -4.14
N LEU A 160 -5.40 -0.34 -3.25
CA LEU A 160 -4.85 0.97 -3.60
C LEU A 160 -3.32 0.95 -3.63
N ASN A 161 -2.72 0.26 -2.67
CA ASN A 161 -1.28 0.13 -2.54
C ASN A 161 -0.94 -1.21 -1.89
N ARG A 162 0.19 -1.80 -2.29
CA ARG A 162 0.77 -2.98 -1.64
C ARG A 162 2.29 -2.85 -1.63
N GLU A 163 2.87 -3.11 -0.47
CA GLU A 163 4.32 -3.23 -0.26
C GLU A 163 4.60 -4.66 0.19
N VAL A 164 5.68 -5.26 -0.33
CA VAL A 164 6.07 -6.62 0.00
C VAL A 164 7.51 -6.60 0.50
N THR A 165 7.76 -7.20 1.66
CA THR A 165 9.12 -7.41 2.18
C THR A 165 9.39 -8.90 2.24
N TRP A 166 10.48 -9.34 1.62
CA TRP A 166 10.97 -10.72 1.71
C TRP A 166 12.25 -10.73 2.55
N GLU A 167 12.31 -11.60 3.55
CA GLU A 167 13.47 -11.79 4.43
C GLU A 167 13.69 -13.28 4.75
N GLY A 168 14.80 -13.61 5.40
CA GLY A 168 15.11 -14.98 5.85
C GLY A 168 15.74 -15.89 4.78
N GLY A 169 15.88 -15.40 3.55
CA GLY A 169 16.52 -16.11 2.44
C GLY A 169 15.70 -17.28 1.91
N VAL A 170 16.38 -18.20 1.21
CA VAL A 170 15.73 -19.33 0.53
C VAL A 170 15.31 -20.45 1.49
N GLU A 171 16.10 -20.66 2.55
CA GLU A 171 15.89 -21.75 3.51
C GLU A 171 14.73 -21.46 4.48
N GLN A 172 14.53 -20.19 4.86
CA GLN A 172 13.49 -19.78 5.81
C GLN A 172 12.78 -18.51 5.33
N PRO A 173 12.11 -18.56 4.17
CA PRO A 173 11.52 -17.38 3.57
C PRO A 173 10.37 -16.87 4.43
N ARG A 174 10.45 -15.59 4.78
CA ARG A 174 9.40 -14.85 5.45
C ARG A 174 8.98 -13.68 4.59
N ILE A 175 7.69 -13.59 4.31
CA ILE A 175 7.10 -12.57 3.44
C ILE A 175 6.13 -11.74 4.26
N ILE A 176 6.36 -10.44 4.31
CA ILE A 176 5.53 -9.47 5.01
C ILE A 176 4.84 -8.61 3.96
N ILE A 177 3.52 -8.62 3.94
CA ILE A 177 2.70 -7.89 2.97
C ILE A 177 1.92 -6.80 3.69
N LEU A 178 2.11 -5.55 3.29
CA LEU A 178 1.32 -4.42 3.75
C LEU A 178 0.39 -3.95 2.63
N SER A 179 -0.91 -4.16 2.79
CA SER A 179 -1.93 -3.81 1.79
C SER A 179 -2.85 -2.71 2.30
N ARG A 180 -3.12 -1.70 1.46
CA ARG A 180 -4.10 -0.63 1.73
C ARG A 180 -5.25 -0.70 0.73
N TYR A 181 -6.47 -0.62 1.24
CA TYR A 181 -7.69 -0.80 0.44
C TYR A 181 -8.58 0.44 0.41
N ALA A 182 -9.46 0.49 -0.58
CA ALA A 182 -10.46 1.53 -0.79
C ALA A 182 -11.45 1.64 0.37
N ASP A 183 -11.63 0.60 1.16
CA ASP A 183 -12.46 0.61 2.37
C ASP A 183 -11.76 1.24 3.59
N ASN A 184 -10.59 1.87 3.39
CA ASN A 184 -9.75 2.50 4.40
C ASN A 184 -9.20 1.53 5.46
N HIS A 185 -9.09 0.24 5.14
CA HIS A 185 -8.33 -0.71 5.94
C HIS A 185 -6.90 -0.86 5.44
N GLU A 186 -6.00 -1.04 6.39
CA GLU A 186 -4.65 -1.52 6.18
C GLU A 186 -4.53 -2.91 6.79
N ILE A 187 -4.04 -3.86 5.99
CA ILE A 187 -3.84 -5.25 6.39
C ILE A 187 -2.36 -5.53 6.28
N ARG A 188 -1.77 -5.96 7.41
CA ARG A 188 -0.40 -6.48 7.44
C ARG A 188 -0.47 -7.98 7.64
N GLY A 189 -0.12 -8.73 6.60
CA GLY A 189 0.05 -10.19 6.64
C GLY A 189 1.52 -10.53 6.84
N GLU A 190 1.80 -11.47 7.72
CA GLU A 190 3.09 -12.14 7.81
C GLU A 190 2.92 -13.58 7.36
N HIS A 191 3.78 -14.03 6.46
CA HIS A 191 3.72 -15.35 5.85
C HIS A 191 5.06 -16.04 6.07
N GLN A 192 5.03 -17.24 6.64
CA GLN A 192 6.20 -18.06 6.88
C GLN A 192 6.02 -19.40 6.19
N PHE A 193 7.03 -19.84 5.45
CA PHE A 193 6.99 -21.14 4.80
C PHE A 193 7.22 -22.26 5.81
N VAL A 194 6.38 -23.29 5.77
CA VAL A 194 6.45 -24.47 6.62
C VAL A 194 6.79 -25.66 5.71
N GLU A 195 8.04 -26.10 5.78
CA GLU A 195 8.60 -27.12 4.89
C GLU A 195 7.82 -28.44 4.98
N GLU A 196 7.37 -28.83 6.17
CA GLU A 196 6.64 -30.08 6.38
C GLU A 196 5.27 -30.10 5.68
N LEU A 197 4.70 -28.92 5.42
CA LEU A 197 3.39 -28.75 4.79
C LEU A 197 3.48 -28.27 3.33
N ASP A 198 4.68 -27.92 2.86
CA ASP A 198 4.92 -27.33 1.55
C ASP A 198 4.00 -26.12 1.26
N MET A 199 3.81 -25.26 2.26
CA MET A 199 2.94 -24.08 2.14
C MET A 199 3.33 -22.94 3.07
N PHE A 200 2.76 -21.77 2.79
CA PHE A 200 2.86 -20.61 3.68
C PHE A 200 1.74 -20.62 4.73
N GLU A 201 2.13 -20.61 6.00
CA GLU A 201 1.23 -20.22 7.08
C GLU A 201 1.12 -18.69 7.13
N SER A 202 -0.07 -18.17 7.46
CA SER A 202 -0.33 -16.73 7.46
C SER A 202 -0.88 -16.23 8.79
N HIS A 203 -0.31 -15.12 9.26
CA HIS A 203 -0.77 -14.37 10.41
C HIS A 203 -1.15 -12.96 9.98
N MET A 204 -2.45 -12.63 10.06
CA MET A 204 -2.98 -11.37 9.57
C MET A 204 -3.35 -10.42 10.71
N ASN A 205 -2.85 -9.18 10.63
CA ASN A 205 -3.22 -8.09 11.50
C ASN A 205 -3.95 -7.00 10.71
N LYS A 206 -5.20 -6.70 11.09
CA LYS A 206 -6.03 -5.69 10.45
C LYS A 206 -6.12 -4.43 11.31
N LYS A 207 -5.80 -3.27 10.72
CA LYS A 207 -5.95 -1.96 11.37
C LYS A 207 -6.71 -0.99 10.46
N ARG A 208 -7.32 0.03 11.06
CA ARG A 208 -7.84 1.18 10.31
C ARG A 208 -6.71 2.18 10.17
N PHE A 209 -6.42 2.62 8.96
CA PHE A 209 -5.38 3.59 8.74
C PHE A 209 -5.91 5.00 9.08
N ASN A 210 -5.16 5.70 9.92
CA ASN A 210 -5.47 7.05 10.41
C ASN A 210 -4.57 8.07 9.70
N SER A 211 -4.63 8.17 8.38
CA SER A 211 -4.12 9.40 7.77
C SER A 211 -4.79 9.72 6.45
N ILE A 212 -5.11 11.00 6.33
CA ILE A 212 -5.28 11.72 5.08
C ILE A 212 -3.98 12.53 4.91
N GLN A 213 -2.84 11.83 4.96
CA GLN A 213 -1.52 12.41 4.72
C GLN A 213 -1.07 12.00 3.33
#